data_AF-A0A2G7GS11-F1
#
_entry.id   AF-A0A2G7GS11-F1
#
_cell.length_a   1.000
_cell.length_b   1.000
_cell.length_c   1.000
_cell.angle_alpha   90.00
_cell.angle_beta   90.00
_cell.angle_gamma   90.00
#
_symmetry.space_group_name_H-M   'P 1'
#
loop_
_entity.id
_entity.type
_entity.pdbx_description
1 polymer ?
#
loop_
_entity_poly.entity_id
_entity_poly.type
_entity_poly.pdbx_seq_one_letter_code
_entity_poly.pdbx_strand_id
1 'polypeptide(L)'
;MILLADANILFDFGWVDQGLQHLAALGPLEVLENVRAEIREPDILQVLQDLGVRFVPLEDAWEADLREAKRGGLSLPDATCLVYAKRSGRTVLTSERRLRERCQAENVEVHGSLWVVDQLYRQGQWESATLCRWLTTWEEQGARLPPGALAELRRTLRC
;
A
#
# COMPACT_ATOMS: atom_id res chain seq x y z
N MET A 1 1.64 -2.30 14.20
CA MET A 1 1.88 -1.12 13.34
C MET A 1 0.55 -0.64 12.78
N ILE A 2 0.45 0.60 12.29
CA ILE A 2 -0.70 1.07 11.53
C ILE A 2 -0.23 1.27 10.08
N LEU A 3 -0.98 0.72 9.13
CA LEU A 3 -0.66 0.72 7.72
C LEU A 3 -1.36 1.91 7.04
N LEU A 4 -0.61 2.70 6.26
CA LEU A 4 -1.15 3.74 5.41
C LEU A 4 -1.06 3.30 3.96
N ALA A 5 -2.20 3.00 3.32
CA ALA A 5 -2.20 2.55 1.94
C ALA A 5 -2.33 3.70 0.94
N ASP A 6 -1.45 3.66 -0.05
CA ASP A 6 -1.53 4.41 -1.30
C ASP A 6 -2.53 3.74 -2.27
N ALA A 7 -3.02 4.47 -3.27
CA ALA A 7 -4.04 3.99 -4.20
C ALA A 7 -3.56 2.74 -4.99
N ASN A 8 -2.30 2.71 -5.41
CA ASN A 8 -1.75 1.56 -6.16
C ASN A 8 -1.83 0.24 -5.39
N ILE A 9 -1.64 0.26 -4.06
CA ILE A 9 -1.80 -0.92 -3.22
C ILE A 9 -3.26 -1.35 -3.21
N LEU A 10 -4.18 -0.41 -3.06
CA LEU A 10 -5.61 -0.73 -3.02
C LEU A 10 -6.09 -1.33 -4.36
N PHE A 11 -5.55 -0.88 -5.49
CA PHE A 11 -5.81 -1.51 -6.79
C PHE A 11 -5.20 -2.90 -6.91
N ASP A 12 -3.92 -3.07 -6.57
CA ASP A 12 -3.25 -4.38 -6.57
C ASP A 12 -4.08 -5.40 -5.76
N PHE A 13 -4.45 -5.05 -4.53
CA PHE A 13 -5.22 -5.94 -3.65
C PHE A 13 -6.71 -6.03 -4.02
N GLY A 14 -7.23 -5.10 -4.83
CA GLY A 14 -8.57 -5.16 -5.41
C GLY A 14 -8.67 -6.13 -6.60
N TRP A 15 -7.56 -6.45 -7.27
CA TRP A 15 -7.55 -7.39 -8.40
C TRP A 15 -7.55 -8.86 -8.00
N VAL A 16 -7.29 -9.16 -6.72
CA VAL A 16 -7.09 -10.52 -6.24
C VAL A 16 -8.16 -10.91 -5.23
N ASP A 17 -8.52 -12.20 -5.23
CA ASP A 17 -9.58 -12.71 -4.37
C ASP A 17 -9.29 -12.42 -2.90
N GLN A 18 -10.23 -11.72 -2.26
CA GLN A 18 -10.18 -11.26 -0.87
C GLN A 18 -8.94 -10.42 -0.50
N GLY A 19 -8.22 -9.85 -1.47
CA GLY A 19 -6.94 -9.16 -1.20
C GLY A 19 -7.04 -8.02 -0.19
N LEU A 20 -8.07 -7.18 -0.30
CA LEU A 20 -8.29 -6.06 0.63
C LEU A 20 -8.57 -6.53 2.06
N GLN A 21 -9.32 -7.63 2.22
CA GLN A 21 -9.63 -8.25 3.51
C GLN A 21 -8.36 -8.75 4.19
N HIS A 22 -7.48 -9.38 3.41
CA HIS A 22 -6.21 -9.88 3.91
C HIS A 22 -5.24 -8.74 4.25
N LEU A 23 -5.24 -7.68 3.44
CA LEU A 23 -4.46 -6.47 3.72
C LEU A 23 -4.87 -5.86 5.08
N ALA A 24 -6.18 -5.74 5.32
CA ALA A 24 -6.72 -5.25 6.60
C ALA A 24 -6.48 -6.22 7.78
N ALA A 25 -6.27 -7.51 7.52
CA ALA A 25 -5.94 -8.49 8.55
C ALA A 25 -4.50 -8.34 9.10
N LEU A 26 -3.58 -7.72 8.35
CA LEU A 26 -2.21 -7.46 8.83
C LEU A 26 -2.16 -6.42 9.96
N GLY A 27 -3.14 -5.53 10.03
CA GLY A 27 -3.22 -4.49 11.03
C GLY A 27 -4.18 -3.36 10.64
N PRO A 28 -4.41 -2.40 11.55
CA PRO A 28 -5.27 -1.26 11.27
C PRO A 28 -4.82 -0.52 9.99
N LEU A 29 -5.77 -0.33 9.07
CA LEU A 29 -5.54 0.29 7.77
C LEU A 29 -6.13 1.70 7.74
N GLU A 30 -5.30 2.66 7.35
CA GLU A 30 -5.68 4.04 7.09
C GLU A 30 -5.47 4.37 5.61
N VAL A 31 -6.34 5.23 5.08
CA VAL A 31 -6.25 5.78 3.71
C VAL A 31 -6.54 7.26 3.80
N LEU A 32 -5.74 8.12 3.17
CA LEU A 32 -6.03 9.55 3.16
C LEU A 32 -7.23 9.86 2.25
N GLU A 33 -8.04 10.86 2.60
CA GLU A 33 -9.23 11.24 1.82
C GLU A 33 -8.91 11.62 0.37
N ASN A 34 -7.77 12.24 0.12
CA ASN A 34 -7.35 12.57 -1.24
C ASN A 34 -6.86 11.35 -2.03
N VAL A 35 -6.34 10.31 -1.37
CA VAL A 35 -6.05 9.01 -1.99
C VAL A 35 -7.35 8.26 -2.27
N ARG A 36 -8.28 8.25 -1.31
CA ARG A 36 -9.64 7.69 -1.48
C ARG A 36 -10.34 8.32 -2.68
N ALA A 37 -10.18 9.63 -2.89
CA ALA A 37 -10.78 10.35 -4.01
C ALA A 37 -10.24 9.92 -5.39
N GLU A 38 -9.11 9.23 -5.47
CA GLU A 38 -8.58 8.68 -6.72
C GLU A 38 -9.25 7.36 -7.12
N ILE A 39 -9.80 6.64 -6.14
CA ILE A 39 -10.47 5.35 -6.33
C ILE A 39 -11.87 5.62 -6.87
N ARG A 40 -12.16 5.12 -8.08
CA ARG A 40 -13.44 5.32 -8.77
C ARG A 40 -14.32 4.08 -8.77
N GLU A 41 -13.73 2.94 -8.43
CA GLU A 41 -14.31 1.61 -8.39
C GLU A 41 -15.18 1.48 -7.14
N PRO A 42 -16.53 1.47 -7.27
CA PRO A 42 -17.43 1.44 -6.13
C PRO A 42 -17.23 0.20 -5.27
N ASP A 43 -16.89 -0.94 -5.88
CA ASP A 43 -16.68 -2.21 -5.19
C ASP A 43 -15.48 -2.16 -4.25
N ILE A 44 -14.37 -1.52 -4.66
CA ILE A 44 -13.21 -1.31 -3.79
C ILE A 44 -13.61 -0.41 -2.62
N LEU A 45 -14.29 0.71 -2.89
CA LEU A 45 -14.70 1.64 -1.83
C LEU A 45 -15.66 0.99 -0.83
N GLN A 46 -16.59 0.17 -1.29
CA GLN A 46 -17.52 -0.54 -0.42
C GLN A 46 -16.79 -1.53 0.48
N VAL A 47 -15.87 -2.34 -0.08
CA VAL A 47 -15.08 -3.30 0.71
C VAL A 47 -14.24 -2.60 1.77
N LEU A 48 -13.61 -1.45 1.44
CA LEU A 48 -12.84 -0.68 2.43
C LEU A 48 -13.72 -0.15 3.57
N GLN A 49 -14.94 0.28 3.27
CA GLN A 49 -15.90 0.72 4.29
C GLN A 49 -16.34 -0.45 5.18
N ASP A 50 -16.67 -1.60 4.58
CA ASP A 50 -17.11 -2.80 5.30
C ASP A 50 -16.01 -3.35 6.21
N LEU A 51 -14.73 -3.19 5.81
CA LEU A 51 -13.55 -3.53 6.59
C LEU A 51 -13.22 -2.53 7.70
N GLY A 52 -13.97 -1.41 7.80
CA GLY A 52 -13.72 -0.38 8.80
C GLY A 52 -12.41 0.39 8.58
N VAL A 53 -11.94 0.48 7.34
CA VAL A 53 -10.76 1.27 6.98
C VAL A 53 -11.00 2.72 7.35
N ARG A 54 -10.04 3.32 8.07
CA ARG A 54 -10.17 4.72 8.48
C ARG A 54 -9.75 5.63 7.35
N PHE A 55 -10.69 6.43 6.86
CA PHE A 55 -10.38 7.54 5.96
C PHE A 55 -9.95 8.78 6.77
N VAL A 56 -8.76 9.29 6.48
CA VAL A 56 -8.14 10.38 7.23
C VAL A 56 -8.23 11.67 6.40
N PRO A 57 -8.87 12.73 6.91
CA PRO A 57 -8.94 14.00 6.20
C PRO A 57 -7.56 14.68 6.15
N LEU A 58 -7.37 15.56 5.17
CA LEU A 58 -6.20 16.43 5.14
C LEU A 58 -6.34 17.55 6.19
N GLU A 59 -5.23 17.94 6.80
CA GLU A 59 -5.18 19.07 7.72
C GLU A 59 -4.40 20.24 7.13
N ASP A 60 -4.89 21.47 7.32
CA ASP A 60 -4.24 22.70 6.85
C ASP A 60 -2.83 22.88 7.44
N ALA A 61 -2.58 22.32 8.63
CA ALA A 61 -1.28 22.35 9.30
C ALA A 61 -0.15 21.65 8.52
N TRP A 62 -0.45 20.96 7.42
CA TRP A 62 0.51 20.22 6.60
C TRP A 62 1.06 21.06 5.43
N GLU A 63 0.53 22.26 5.18
CA GLU A 63 0.85 23.06 3.98
C GLU A 63 2.35 23.27 3.72
N ALA A 64 3.12 23.60 4.75
CA ALA A 64 4.56 23.87 4.61
C ALA A 64 5.32 22.60 4.18
N ASP A 65 5.08 21.49 4.87
CA ASP A 65 5.71 20.20 4.57
C ASP A 65 5.28 19.67 3.19
N LEU A 66 4.01 19.86 2.83
CA LEU A 66 3.50 19.48 1.50
C LEU A 66 4.17 20.28 0.39
N ARG A 67 4.42 21.58 0.59
CA ARG A 67 5.17 22.40 -0.38
C ARG A 67 6.58 21.88 -0.55
N GLU A 68 7.25 21.47 0.52
CA GLU A 68 8.59 20.88 0.46
C GLU A 68 8.59 19.54 -0.26
N ALA A 69 7.72 18.61 0.13
CA ALA A 69 7.60 17.29 -0.48
C ALA A 69 7.31 17.36 -1.99
N LYS A 70 6.44 18.29 -2.41
CA LYS A 70 6.14 18.53 -3.82
C LYS A 70 7.32 19.11 -4.61
N ARG A 71 8.18 19.96 -4.01
CA ARG A 71 9.43 20.41 -4.65
C ARG A 71 10.38 19.24 -4.92
N GLY A 72 10.28 18.16 -4.12
CA GLY A 72 10.96 16.89 -4.36
C GLY A 72 10.41 16.06 -5.52
N GLY A 73 9.40 16.54 -6.26
CA GLY A 73 8.86 15.87 -7.45
C GLY A 73 7.84 14.76 -7.16
N LEU A 74 7.28 14.74 -5.94
CA LEU A 74 6.13 13.91 -5.57
C LEU A 74 4.82 14.53 -6.10
N SER A 75 3.87 13.66 -6.44
CA SER A 75 2.49 14.08 -6.66
C SER A 75 1.87 14.59 -5.35
N LEU A 76 0.72 15.27 -5.42
CA LEU A 76 0.02 15.72 -4.21
C LEU A 76 -0.38 14.53 -3.29
N PRO A 77 -0.99 13.44 -3.80
CA PRO A 77 -1.27 12.24 -3.01
C PRO A 77 -0.03 11.64 -2.34
N ASP A 78 1.05 11.45 -3.10
CA ASP A 78 2.30 10.91 -2.57
C ASP A 78 2.87 11.81 -1.46
N ALA A 79 2.87 13.12 -1.70
CA ALA A 79 3.35 14.10 -0.72
C ALA A 79 2.53 14.05 0.57
N THR A 80 1.21 13.91 0.48
CA THR A 80 0.35 13.78 1.66
C THR A 80 0.58 12.49 2.42
N CYS A 81 0.77 11.36 1.73
CA CYS A 81 1.10 10.08 2.37
C CYS A 81 2.40 10.19 3.16
N LEU A 82 3.45 10.75 2.56
CA LEU A 82 4.74 10.95 3.22
C LEU A 82 4.62 11.86 4.46
N VAL A 83 4.00 13.04 4.30
CA VAL A 83 3.88 14.02 5.40
C VAL A 83 3.05 13.46 6.55
N TYR A 84 1.92 12.83 6.25
CA TYR A 84 1.08 12.21 7.26
C TYR A 84 1.85 11.09 7.98
N ALA A 85 2.43 10.14 7.24
CA ALA A 85 3.15 9.01 7.82
C ALA A 85 4.32 9.46 8.71
N LYS A 86 5.08 10.47 8.28
CA LYS A 86 6.18 11.04 9.07
C LYS A 86 5.73 11.63 10.40
N ARG A 87 4.63 12.40 10.40
CA ARG A 87 4.11 13.07 11.59
C ARG A 87 3.48 12.11 12.59
N SER A 88 2.95 11.01 12.10
CA SER A 88 2.07 10.12 12.85
C SER A 88 2.68 8.72 13.08
N GLY A 89 3.85 8.44 12.50
CA GLY A 89 4.55 7.17 12.66
C GLY A 89 3.85 5.98 11.99
N ARG A 90 3.15 6.21 10.86
CA ARG A 90 2.55 5.12 10.08
C ARG A 90 3.56 4.50 9.13
N THR A 91 3.35 3.23 8.82
CA THR A 91 4.10 2.54 7.79
C THR A 91 3.39 2.70 6.46
N VAL A 92 4.10 3.26 5.47
CA VAL A 92 3.53 3.50 4.14
C VAL A 92 3.54 2.20 3.34
N LEU A 93 2.41 1.87 2.72
CA LEU A 93 2.32 0.85 1.70
C LEU A 93 2.20 1.54 0.35
N THR A 94 3.20 1.37 -0.51
CA THR A 94 3.19 1.88 -1.88
C THR A 94 4.04 1.01 -2.79
N SER A 95 3.63 0.89 -4.04
CA SER A 95 4.44 0.36 -5.14
C SER A 95 5.18 1.47 -5.91
N GLU A 96 4.94 2.75 -5.62
CA GLU A 96 5.57 3.87 -6.32
C GLU A 96 7.04 4.05 -5.91
N ARG A 97 7.93 4.01 -6.90
CA ARG A 97 9.37 4.16 -6.69
C ARG A 97 9.72 5.49 -6.02
N ARG A 98 9.15 6.60 -6.49
CA ARG A 98 9.48 7.94 -5.97
C ARG A 98 9.03 8.12 -4.53
N LEU A 99 7.81 7.70 -4.20
CA LEU A 99 7.32 7.76 -2.82
C LEU A 99 8.17 6.87 -1.90
N ARG A 100 8.51 5.65 -2.33
CA ARG A 100 9.41 4.76 -1.59
C ARG A 100 10.78 5.40 -1.30
N GLU A 101 11.44 5.95 -2.31
CA GLU A 101 12.75 6.61 -2.17
C GLU A 101 12.68 7.79 -1.19
N ARG A 102 11.59 8.57 -1.23
CA ARG A 102 11.38 9.70 -0.32
C ARG A 102 11.10 9.26 1.12
N CYS A 103 10.26 8.25 1.32
CA CYS A 103 10.04 7.67 2.64
C CYS A 103 11.35 7.17 3.25
N GLN A 104 12.17 6.44 2.48
CA GLN A 104 13.48 5.95 2.92
C GLN A 104 14.44 7.09 3.29
N ALA A 105 14.51 8.14 2.46
CA ALA A 105 15.36 9.31 2.73
C ALA A 105 14.94 10.07 4.00
N GLU A 106 13.66 10.02 4.36
CA GLU A 106 13.10 10.69 5.54
C GLU A 106 12.87 9.75 6.73
N ASN A 107 13.42 8.53 6.69
CA ASN A 107 13.29 7.50 7.73
C ASN A 107 11.82 7.13 8.07
N VAL A 108 10.93 7.21 7.08
CA VAL A 108 9.57 6.69 7.16
C VAL A 108 9.57 5.24 6.69
N GLU A 109 9.03 4.34 7.51
CA GLU A 109 8.93 2.93 7.14
C GLU A 109 8.02 2.77 5.91
N VAL A 110 8.49 2.03 4.91
CA VAL A 110 7.78 1.87 3.64
C VAL A 110 7.97 0.48 3.05
N HIS A 111 6.87 -0.12 2.61
CA HIS A 111 6.81 -1.45 2.00
C HIS A 111 5.91 -1.46 0.78
N GLY A 112 6.00 -2.49 -0.06
CA GLY A 112 5.14 -2.67 -1.24
C GLY A 112 4.37 -3.99 -1.20
N SER A 113 3.61 -4.29 -2.26
CA SER A 113 2.69 -5.45 -2.33
C SER A 113 3.38 -6.80 -2.06
N LEU A 114 4.63 -7.00 -2.52
CA LEU A 114 5.39 -8.22 -2.24
C LEU A 114 5.72 -8.41 -0.75
N TRP A 115 6.00 -7.33 -0.03
CA TRP A 115 6.24 -7.41 1.41
C TRP A 115 4.97 -7.83 2.15
N VAL A 116 3.81 -7.29 1.74
CA VAL A 116 2.51 -7.68 2.30
C VAL A 116 2.29 -9.19 2.12
N VAL A 117 2.57 -9.74 0.93
CA VAL A 117 2.46 -11.18 0.67
C VAL A 117 3.42 -12.00 1.57
N ASP A 118 4.67 -11.56 1.73
CA ASP A 118 5.62 -12.20 2.64
C ASP A 118 5.12 -12.17 4.10
N GLN A 119 4.54 -11.05 4.57
CA GLN A 119 3.96 -10.97 5.91
C GLN A 119 2.77 -11.92 6.09
N LEU A 120 1.85 -11.95 5.12
CA LEU A 120 0.71 -12.85 5.12
C LEU A 120 1.19 -14.31 5.21
N TYR A 121 2.17 -14.69 4.40
CA TYR A 121 2.73 -16.03 4.44
C TYR A 121 3.37 -16.37 5.79
N ARG A 122 4.18 -15.46 6.35
CA ARG A 122 4.87 -15.67 7.64
C ARG A 122 3.92 -15.78 8.82
N GLN A 123 2.76 -15.13 8.77
CA GLN A 123 1.74 -15.27 9.80
C GLN A 123 1.06 -16.65 9.78
N GLY A 124 1.27 -17.45 8.72
CA GLY A 124 0.76 -18.81 8.60
C GLY A 124 -0.76 -18.91 8.44
N GLN A 125 -1.43 -17.77 8.23
CA GLN A 125 -2.89 -17.68 8.13
C GLN A 125 -3.40 -17.91 6.71
N TRP A 126 -2.51 -17.95 5.72
CA TRP A 126 -2.89 -17.91 4.30
C TRP A 126 -2.16 -18.96 3.48
N GLU A 127 -2.89 -19.64 2.60
CA GLU A 127 -2.36 -20.72 1.78
C GLU A 127 -1.37 -20.20 0.74
N SER A 128 -0.18 -20.82 0.66
CA SER A 128 0.83 -20.54 -0.37
C SER A 128 0.23 -20.50 -1.78
N ALA A 129 -0.66 -21.44 -2.10
CA ALA A 129 -1.28 -21.52 -3.43
C ALA A 129 -2.10 -20.27 -3.77
N THR A 130 -2.80 -19.67 -2.79
CA THR A 130 -3.55 -18.43 -2.97
C THR A 130 -2.62 -17.26 -3.21
N LEU A 131 -1.59 -17.12 -2.39
CA LEU A 131 -0.58 -16.06 -2.54
C LEU A 131 0.17 -16.15 -3.87
N CYS A 132 0.49 -17.36 -4.33
CA CYS A 132 1.07 -17.58 -5.65
C CYS A 132 0.15 -17.16 -6.80
N ARG A 133 -1.16 -17.41 -6.69
CA ARG A 133 -2.14 -16.94 -7.68
C ARG A 133 -2.18 -15.42 -7.73
N TRP A 134 -2.13 -14.74 -6.58
CA TRP A 134 -2.10 -13.28 -6.53
C TRP A 134 -0.90 -12.71 -7.29
N LEU A 135 0.30 -13.27 -7.07
CA LEU A 135 1.50 -12.84 -7.79
C LEU A 135 1.33 -12.96 -9.30
N THR A 136 0.78 -14.08 -9.78
CA THR A 136 0.48 -14.29 -11.20
C THR A 136 -0.56 -13.29 -11.72
N THR A 137 -1.65 -13.05 -10.98
CA THR A 137 -2.67 -12.07 -11.36
C THR A 137 -2.09 -10.66 -11.48
N TRP A 138 -1.23 -10.26 -10.55
CA TRP A 138 -0.55 -8.95 -10.62
C TRP A 138 0.35 -8.83 -11.85
N GLU A 139 1.09 -9.87 -12.21
CA GLU A 139 1.88 -9.89 -13.45
C GLU A 139 0.98 -9.74 -14.69
N GLU A 140 -0.15 -10.46 -14.74
CA GLU A 140 -1.11 -10.39 -15.85
C GLU A 140 -1.79 -9.03 -15.98
N GLN A 141 -2.05 -8.35 -14.86
CA GLN A 141 -2.58 -6.97 -14.83
C GLN A 141 -1.51 -5.90 -15.10
N GLY A 142 -0.25 -6.30 -15.28
CA GLY A 142 0.86 -5.39 -15.57
C GLY A 142 1.37 -4.61 -14.36
N ALA A 143 1.16 -5.13 -13.14
CA ALA A 143 1.74 -4.57 -11.93
C ALA A 143 3.26 -4.55 -12.01
N ARG A 144 3.87 -3.45 -11.56
CA ARG A 144 5.34 -3.30 -11.59
C ARG A 144 5.96 -3.94 -10.36
N LEU A 145 6.22 -5.25 -10.44
CA LEU A 145 6.86 -6.02 -9.38
C LEU A 145 8.38 -6.07 -9.59
N PRO A 146 9.22 -5.83 -8.56
CA PRO A 146 10.66 -5.99 -8.66
C PRO A 146 11.04 -7.46 -8.94
N PRO A 147 11.66 -7.79 -10.10
CA PRO A 147 11.83 -9.19 -10.52
C PRO A 147 12.63 -10.05 -9.54
N GLY A 148 13.68 -9.49 -8.93
CA GLY A 148 14.51 -10.20 -7.95
C GLY A 148 13.73 -10.56 -6.68
N ALA A 149 13.00 -9.59 -6.12
CA ALA A 149 12.17 -9.81 -4.93
C ALA A 149 11.01 -10.78 -5.21
N LEU A 150 10.42 -10.69 -6.41
CA LEU A 150 9.37 -11.60 -6.85
C LEU A 150 9.86 -13.04 -6.94
N ALA A 151 11.02 -13.27 -7.57
CA ALA A 151 11.61 -14.61 -7.67
C ALA A 151 11.97 -15.20 -6.30
N GLU A 152 12.48 -14.38 -5.39
CA GLU A 152 12.77 -14.81 -4.02
C GLU A 152 11.51 -15.19 -3.25
N LEU A 153 10.46 -14.38 -3.35
CA LEU A 153 9.19 -14.64 -2.69
C LEU A 153 8.50 -15.89 -3.25
N ARG A 154 8.50 -16.07 -4.58
CA ARG A 154 8.02 -17.28 -5.24
C ARG A 154 8.68 -18.54 -4.66
N ARG A 155 10.02 -18.55 -4.56
CA ARG A 155 10.77 -19.64 -3.94
C ARG A 155 10.36 -19.90 -2.49
N THR A 156 10.12 -18.84 -1.71
CA THR A 156 9.60 -18.94 -0.33
C THR A 156 8.21 -19.58 -0.28
N LEU A 157 7.31 -19.15 -1.17
CA LEU A 157 5.95 -19.68 -1.28
C LEU A 157 5.88 -21.08 -1.91
N ARG A 158 6.97 -21.54 -2.55
CA ARG A 158 7.09 -22.79 -3.32
C ARG A 158 6.26 -22.77 -4.61
N CYS A 159 6.33 -21.63 -5.30
CA CYS A 159 5.98 -21.41 -6.70
C CYS A 159 7.04 -20.49 -7.33
#